data_AF-A0A895KUG9-F1
#
_entry.id   AF-A0A895KUG9-F1
#
_cell.length_a   1.000
_cell.length_b   1.000
_cell.length_c   1.000
_cell.angle_alpha   90.00
_cell.angle_beta   90.00
_cell.angle_gamma   90.00
#
_symmetry.space_group_name_H-M   'P 1'
#
loop_
_entity.id
_entity.type
_entity.pdbx_description
1 polymer ?
#
loop_
_entity_poly.entity_id
_entity_poly.type
_entity_poly.pdbx_seq_one_letter_code
_entity_poly.pdbx_strand_id
1 'polypeptide(L)'
;KYSISMTTRNMREGETDGVDYFFKSREEFEALIADDQFIEYAEYVGNYYGTPVQYVRDTMDNGYDVFLEIEVEGAKQVRKKFPEALFIFLAPPSLEHLKERLVGRGTESDEIIQNRILEARK
;
A
#
# COMPACT_ATOMS: atom_id res chain seq x y z
N LYS A 1 6.97 -5.83 -13.29
CA LYS A 1 7.47 -4.49 -12.96
C LYS A 1 6.91 -4.09 -11.62
N TYR A 2 7.74 -3.51 -10.76
CA TYR A 2 7.30 -3.04 -9.46
C TYR A 2 6.38 -1.82 -9.65
N SER A 3 5.22 -1.82 -9.00
CA SER A 3 4.26 -0.72 -9.11
C SER A 3 4.72 0.50 -8.33
N ILE A 4 4.45 1.69 -8.86
CA ILE A 4 4.71 2.96 -8.19
C ILE A 4 3.37 3.51 -7.72
N SER A 5 3.17 3.55 -6.40
CA SER A 5 1.94 4.06 -5.80
C SER A 5 1.93 5.59 -5.76
N MET A 6 0.74 6.18 -5.67
CA MET A 6 0.54 7.56 -5.27
C MET A 6 0.54 7.68 -3.75
N THR A 7 0.98 8.82 -3.22
CA THR A 7 0.84 9.14 -1.80
C THR A 7 0.62 10.63 -1.56
N THR A 8 -0.10 10.96 -0.48
CA THR A 8 -0.23 12.33 0.01
C THR A 8 0.83 12.72 1.04
N ARG A 9 1.70 11.78 1.41
CA ARG A 9 2.81 12.06 2.31
C ARG A 9 3.80 12.99 1.60
N ASN A 10 4.35 13.96 2.33
CA ASN A 10 5.47 14.75 1.82
C ASN A 10 6.65 13.84 1.43
N MET A 11 7.26 14.15 0.30
CA MET A 11 8.49 13.53 -0.17
C MET A 11 9.62 13.70 0.86
N ARG A 12 10.31 12.62 1.21
CA ARG A 12 11.49 12.64 2.09
C ARG A 12 12.75 12.99 1.31
N GLU A 13 13.79 13.38 2.02
CA GLU A 13 15.12 13.56 1.43
C GLU A 13 15.60 12.26 0.77
N GLY A 14 16.01 12.35 -0.49
CA GLY A 14 16.46 11.21 -1.30
C GLY A 14 15.37 10.50 -2.10
N GLU A 15 14.09 10.77 -1.86
CA GLU A 15 12.99 10.26 -2.70
C GLU A 15 12.85 11.09 -3.98
N THR A 16 12.40 10.44 -5.06
CA THR A 16 12.16 11.04 -6.39
C THR A 16 10.72 10.77 -6.84
N ASP A 17 10.03 11.85 -7.23
CA ASP A 17 8.67 11.76 -7.79
C ASP A 17 8.65 10.96 -9.10
N GLY A 18 7.67 10.05 -9.21
CA GLY A 18 7.54 9.12 -10.32
C GLY A 18 8.54 7.96 -10.33
N VAL A 19 9.35 7.83 -9.27
CA VAL A 19 10.25 6.68 -9.07
C VAL A 19 9.87 5.95 -7.79
N ASP A 20 9.87 6.65 -6.64
CA ASP A 20 9.51 6.06 -5.35
C ASP A 20 8.00 6.08 -5.13
N TYR A 21 7.39 7.24 -5.38
CA TYR A 21 5.94 7.46 -5.37
C TYR A 21 5.58 8.56 -6.37
N PHE A 22 4.30 8.61 -6.74
CA PHE A 22 3.70 9.82 -7.29
C PHE A 22 3.15 10.67 -6.13
N PHE A 23 3.83 11.76 -5.80
CA PHE A 23 3.44 12.62 -4.70
C PHE A 23 2.30 13.55 -5.12
N LYS A 24 1.21 13.54 -4.33
CA LYS A 24 -0.01 14.32 -4.60
C LYS A 24 -0.45 15.11 -3.39
N SER A 25 -1.19 16.20 -3.61
CA SER A 25 -1.92 16.83 -2.51
C SER A 25 -3.06 15.91 -2.06
N ARG A 26 -3.60 16.14 -0.85
CA ARG A 26 -4.74 15.37 -0.36
C ARG A 26 -5.97 15.59 -1.22
N GLU A 27 -6.21 16.84 -1.63
CA GLU A 27 -7.31 17.23 -2.49
C GLU A 27 -7.22 16.56 -3.88
N GLU A 28 -6.03 16.51 -4.46
CA GLU A 28 -5.80 15.80 -5.73
C GLU A 28 -6.08 14.29 -5.59
N PHE A 29 -5.62 13.69 -4.49
CA PHE A 29 -5.85 12.26 -4.24
C PHE A 29 -7.33 11.95 -4.06
N GLU A 30 -8.06 12.78 -3.29
CA GLU A 30 -9.49 12.62 -3.06
C GLU A 30 -10.32 12.81 -4.35
N ALA A 31 -9.91 13.73 -5.22
CA ALA A 31 -10.50 13.86 -6.56
C ALA A 31 -10.30 12.58 -7.39
N LEU A 32 -9.10 12.00 -7.37
CA LEU A 32 -8.81 10.73 -8.06
C LEU A 32 -9.58 9.54 -7.49
N ILE A 33 -9.85 9.51 -6.17
CA ILE A 33 -10.76 8.53 -5.55
C ILE A 33 -12.18 8.70 -6.13
N ALA A 34 -12.68 9.93 -6.20
CA ALA A 34 -14.02 10.21 -6.72
C ALA A 34 -14.19 9.77 -8.18
N ASP A 35 -13.10 9.84 -8.96
CA ASP A 35 -13.04 9.44 -10.36
C ASP A 35 -12.68 7.95 -10.59
N ASP A 36 -12.67 7.13 -9.53
CA ASP A 36 -12.32 5.68 -9.54
C ASP A 36 -10.96 5.38 -10.21
N GLN A 37 -9.96 6.24 -9.99
CA GLN A 37 -8.64 6.15 -10.62
C GLN A 37 -7.64 5.24 -9.89
N PHE A 38 -8.08 4.48 -8.89
CA PHE A 38 -7.24 3.57 -8.10
C PHE A 38 -7.71 2.12 -8.19
N ILE A 39 -6.80 1.17 -8.35
CA ILE A 39 -7.13 -0.26 -8.20
C ILE A 39 -7.28 -0.64 -6.73
N GLU A 40 -6.58 0.08 -5.86
CA GLU A 40 -6.67 0.02 -4.41
C GLU A 40 -6.17 1.33 -3.82
N TYR A 41 -6.68 1.70 -2.64
CA TYR A 41 -6.13 2.77 -1.83
C TYR A 41 -6.41 2.54 -0.34
N ALA A 42 -5.60 3.14 0.52
CA ALA A 42 -5.78 3.12 1.96
C ALA A 42 -5.24 4.42 2.60
N GLU A 43 -5.80 4.81 3.74
CA GLU A 43 -5.21 5.84 4.59
C GLU A 43 -4.39 5.20 5.70
N TYR A 44 -3.16 5.67 5.86
CA TYR A 44 -2.24 5.20 6.88
C TYR A 44 -1.50 6.37 7.51
N VAL A 45 -1.68 6.52 8.84
CA VAL A 45 -1.09 7.62 9.64
C VAL A 45 -1.39 9.00 9.00
N GLY A 46 -2.65 9.21 8.63
CA GLY A 46 -3.15 10.48 8.07
C GLY A 46 -2.74 10.78 6.62
N ASN A 47 -2.10 9.84 5.93
CA ASN A 47 -1.72 9.98 4.53
C ASN A 47 -2.38 8.89 3.68
N TYR A 48 -2.86 9.25 2.50
CA TYR A 48 -3.32 8.26 1.53
C TYR A 48 -2.15 7.62 0.80
N TYR A 49 -2.38 6.37 0.43
CA TYR A 49 -1.55 5.57 -0.47
C TYR A 49 -2.50 4.84 -1.41
N GLY A 50 -2.13 4.71 -2.68
CA GLY A 50 -2.94 3.93 -3.61
C GLY A 50 -2.28 3.69 -4.94
N THR A 51 -2.65 2.61 -5.60
CA THR A 51 -2.07 2.21 -6.88
C THR A 51 -2.91 2.75 -8.04
N PRO A 52 -2.36 3.64 -8.89
CA PRO A 52 -3.12 4.26 -9.97
C PRO A 52 -3.46 3.27 -11.10
N VAL A 53 -4.71 3.27 -11.55
CA VAL A 53 -5.22 2.38 -12.61
C VAL A 53 -4.41 2.53 -13.89
N GLN A 54 -4.09 3.76 -14.28
CA GLN A 54 -3.40 4.03 -15.54
C GLN A 54 -2.01 3.40 -15.57
N TYR A 55 -1.24 3.50 -14.48
CA TYR A 55 0.09 2.90 -14.39
C TYR A 55 0.05 1.38 -14.58
N VAL A 56 -0.93 0.73 -13.96
CA VAL A 56 -1.12 -0.73 -14.07
C VAL A 56 -1.45 -1.10 -15.51
N ARG A 57 -2.41 -0.40 -16.12
CA ARG A 57 -2.81 -0.63 -17.51
C ARG A 57 -1.65 -0.44 -18.48
N ASP A 58 -0.97 0.69 -18.41
CA ASP A 58 0.17 0.99 -19.28
C ASP A 58 1.28 -0.06 -19.14
N THR A 59 1.54 -0.53 -17.91
CA THR A 59 2.55 -1.56 -17.68
C THR A 59 2.16 -2.91 -18.30
N MET A 60 0.90 -3.31 -18.15
CA MET A 60 0.37 -4.54 -18.75
C MET A 60 0.30 -4.46 -20.28
N ASP A 61 -0.12 -3.31 -20.84
CA ASP A 61 -0.20 -3.08 -22.29
C ASP A 61 1.19 -3.12 -22.95
N ASN A 62 2.24 -2.78 -22.19
CA ASN A 62 3.63 -2.96 -22.60
C ASN A 62 4.14 -4.41 -22.47
N GLY A 63 3.28 -5.36 -22.11
CA GLY A 63 3.60 -6.78 -22.03
C GLY A 63 4.30 -7.21 -20.73
N TYR A 64 4.21 -6.41 -19.65
CA TYR A 64 4.80 -6.74 -18.36
C TYR A 64 3.76 -7.08 -17.31
N ASP A 65 4.05 -8.09 -16.48
CA ASP A 65 3.30 -8.30 -15.23
C ASP A 65 3.53 -7.15 -14.26
N VAL A 66 2.52 -6.81 -13.46
CA VAL A 66 2.61 -5.78 -12.40
C VAL A 66 2.75 -6.47 -11.05
N PHE A 67 3.77 -6.08 -10.30
CA PHE A 67 4.01 -6.56 -8.95
C PHE A 67 3.54 -5.51 -7.94
N LEU A 68 2.57 -5.88 -7.11
CA LEU A 68 1.98 -5.03 -6.08
C LEU A 68 2.45 -5.49 -4.69
N GLU A 69 3.08 -4.58 -3.96
CA GLU A 69 3.35 -4.75 -2.53
C GLU A 69 2.36 -3.87 -1.75
N ILE A 70 1.28 -4.49 -1.28
CA ILE A 70 0.14 -3.80 -0.66
C ILE A 70 -0.31 -4.50 0.61
N GLU A 71 -0.95 -3.73 1.50
CA GLU A 71 -1.56 -4.25 2.72
C GLU A 71 -2.80 -5.10 2.43
N VAL A 72 -3.25 -5.86 3.43
CA VAL A 72 -4.38 -6.81 3.30
C VAL A 72 -5.66 -6.14 2.78
N GLU A 73 -5.95 -4.91 3.22
CA GLU A 73 -7.15 -4.19 2.76
C GLU A 73 -7.05 -3.77 1.28
N GLY A 74 -5.87 -3.35 0.83
CA GLY A 74 -5.62 -3.09 -0.59
C GLY A 74 -5.78 -4.37 -1.42
N ALA A 75 -5.24 -5.49 -0.95
CA ALA A 75 -5.37 -6.78 -1.62
C ALA A 75 -6.84 -7.23 -1.78
N LYS A 76 -7.71 -6.94 -0.79
CA LYS A 76 -9.16 -7.20 -0.93
C LYS A 76 -9.81 -6.33 -2.02
N GLN A 77 -9.41 -5.07 -2.15
CA GLN A 77 -9.90 -4.18 -3.21
C GLN A 77 -9.46 -4.68 -4.59
N VAL A 78 -8.18 -5.01 -4.74
CA VAL A 78 -7.64 -5.60 -5.99
C VAL A 78 -8.37 -6.88 -6.33
N ARG A 79 -8.60 -7.79 -5.37
CA ARG A 79 -9.33 -9.05 -5.62
C ARG A 79 -10.74 -8.84 -6.16
N LYS A 80 -11.42 -7.75 -5.80
CA LYS A 80 -12.74 -7.42 -6.36
C LYS A 80 -12.65 -6.94 -7.81
N LYS A 81 -11.60 -6.19 -8.16
CA LYS A 81 -11.41 -5.60 -9.50
C LYS A 81 -10.72 -6.55 -10.49
N PHE A 82 -9.80 -7.40 -10.00
CA PHE A 82 -8.95 -8.32 -10.75
C PHE A 82 -8.95 -9.70 -10.07
N PRO A 83 -10.07 -10.46 -10.16
CA PRO A 83 -10.19 -11.77 -9.53
C PRO A 83 -9.19 -12.81 -10.06
N GLU A 84 -8.64 -12.60 -11.24
CA GLU A 84 -7.63 -13.44 -11.91
C GLU A 84 -6.19 -13.20 -11.44
N ALA A 85 -5.95 -12.13 -10.65
CA ALA A 85 -4.62 -11.83 -10.17
C ALA A 85 -4.07 -12.92 -9.22
N LEU A 86 -2.75 -13.09 -9.21
CA LEU A 86 -2.07 -13.98 -8.28
C LEU A 86 -1.86 -13.28 -6.93
N PHE A 87 -2.43 -13.84 -5.86
CA PHE A 87 -2.31 -13.30 -4.50
C PHE A 87 -1.38 -14.15 -3.65
N ILE A 88 -0.33 -13.53 -3.12
CA ILE A 88 0.62 -14.16 -2.20
C ILE A 88 0.53 -13.42 -0.86
N PHE A 89 0.06 -14.10 0.18
CA PHE A 89 0.01 -13.54 1.53
C PHE A 89 1.24 -13.97 2.33
N LEU A 90 2.02 -13.00 2.79
CA LEU A 90 3.22 -13.22 3.60
C LEU A 90 2.86 -13.12 5.09
N ALA A 91 2.52 -14.25 5.70
CA ALA A 91 2.21 -14.32 7.12
C ALA A 91 3.49 -14.42 7.99
N PRO A 92 3.54 -13.77 9.16
CA PRO A 92 4.57 -14.07 10.14
C PRO A 92 4.41 -15.51 10.66
N PRO A 93 5.48 -16.16 11.14
CA PRO A 93 5.40 -17.52 11.71
C PRO A 93 4.45 -17.63 12.90
N SER A 94 4.33 -16.55 13.69
CA SER A 94 3.39 -16.41 14.79
C SER A 94 3.15 -14.93 15.12
N LEU A 95 2.10 -14.64 15.89
CA LEU A 95 1.85 -13.30 16.42
C LEU A 95 2.94 -12.84 17.39
N GLU A 96 3.54 -13.76 18.15
CA GLU A 96 4.68 -13.46 19.02
C GLU A 96 5.86 -12.99 18.18
N HIS A 97 6.15 -13.67 17.07
CA HIS A 97 7.25 -13.27 16.18
C HIS A 97 6.98 -11.92 15.48
N LEU A 98 5.71 -11.64 15.14
CA LEU A 98 5.32 -10.32 14.66
C LEU A 98 5.58 -9.24 15.73
N LYS A 99 5.20 -9.51 16.99
CA LYS A 99 5.43 -8.59 18.12
C LYS A 99 6.92 -8.34 18.35
N GLU A 100 7.73 -9.40 18.37
CA GLU A 100 9.19 -9.30 18.50
C GLU A 100 9.79 -8.40 17.41
N ARG A 101 9.36 -8.55 16.15
CA ARG A 101 9.82 -7.70 15.05
C ARG A 101 9.38 -6.25 15.20
N LEU A 102 8.15 -5.99 15.65
CA LEU A 102 7.65 -4.63 15.87
C LEU A 102 8.41 -3.94 17.01
N VAL A 103 8.64 -4.62 18.13
CA VAL A 103 9.46 -4.12 19.25
C VAL A 103 10.90 -3.88 18.80
N GLY A 104 11.49 -4.83 18.07
CA GLY A 104 12.87 -4.75 17.58
C GLY A 104 13.14 -3.60 16.62
N ARG A 105 12.11 -3.05 15.95
CA ARG A 105 12.25 -1.84 15.12
C ARG A 105 12.53 -0.60 15.95
N GLY A 106 12.06 -0.54 17.20
CA GLY A 106 12.30 0.59 18.11
C GLY A 106 11.70 1.93 17.65
N THR A 107 10.76 1.91 16.70
CA THR A 107 10.19 3.11 16.07
C THR A 107 8.81 3.48 16.60
N GLU A 108 8.19 2.65 17.42
CA GLU A 108 6.79 2.76 17.83
C GLU A 108 6.63 2.56 19.34
N SER A 109 5.60 3.17 19.94
CA SER A 109 5.28 2.96 21.35
C SER A 109 4.64 1.59 21.58
N ASP A 110 4.73 1.07 22.80
CA ASP A 110 4.10 -0.20 23.19
C ASP A 110 2.59 -0.22 22.88
N GLU A 111 1.90 0.90 23.05
CA GLU A 111 0.47 1.05 22.73
C GLU A 111 0.18 0.83 21.24
N ILE A 112 0.99 1.44 20.35
CA ILE A 112 0.89 1.26 18.90
C ILE A 112 1.17 -0.20 18.52
N ILE A 113 2.17 -0.82 19.15
CA ILE A 113 2.51 -2.22 18.91
C ILE A 113 1.34 -3.13 19.31
N GLN A 114 0.71 -2.92 20.48
CA GLN A 114 -0.47 -3.71 20.88
C GLN A 114 -1.62 -3.56 19.89
N ASN A 115 -1.91 -2.33 19.44
CA ASN A 115 -2.96 -2.08 18.44
C ASN A 115 -2.69 -2.84 17.14
N ARG A 116 -1.45 -2.83 16.63
CA ARG A 116 -1.06 -3.62 15.44
C ARG A 116 -1.26 -5.12 15.62
N ILE A 117 -0.93 -5.68 16.79
CA ILE A 117 -1.13 -7.12 17.07
C ILE A 117 -2.62 -7.47 17.14
N LEU A 118 -3.45 -6.58 17.68
CA LEU A 118 -4.90 -6.76 17.69
C LEU A 118 -5.49 -6.73 16.28
N GLU A 119 -5.06 -5.80 15.42
CA GLU A 119 -5.49 -5.78 14.02
C GLU A 119 -5.04 -7.03 13.27
N ALA A 120 -3.82 -7.53 13.49
CA ALA A 120 -3.31 -8.74 12.85
C ALA A 120 -4.06 -10.05 13.24
N ARG A 121 -4.90 -10.01 14.28
CA ARG A 121 -5.76 -11.15 14.69
C ARG A 121 -7.09 -11.22 13.93
N LYS A 122 -7.50 -10.14 13.28
CA LYS A 122 -8.77 -10.05 12.54
C LYS A 122 -8.65 -10.69 11.17
#